data_AF-A0A933BWN3-F1
#
_entry.id   AF-A0A933BWN3-F1
#
_cell.length_a   1.000
_cell.length_b   1.000
_cell.length_c   1.000
_cell.angle_alpha   90.00
_cell.angle_beta   90.00
_cell.angle_gamma   90.00
#
_symmetry.space_group_name_H-M   'P 1'
#
loop_
_entity.id
_entity.type
_entity.pdbx_description
1 polymer ?
#
loop_
_entity_poly.entity_id
_entity_poly.type
_entity_poly.pdbx_seq_one_letter_code
_entity_poly.pdbx_strand_id
1 'polypeptide(L)' 'MPPAQFRRTVVMAIGVAIGALWIAMATAALWSSVRGFSSGRSDWGLGWGLVGILLLAAGGAAIVGVWWHEYRLSRDH' A
#
# COMPACT_ATOMS: atom_id res chain seq x y z
N MET A 1 -25.82 -15.60 -10.37
CA MET A 1 -25.23 -14.44 -9.67
C MET A 1 -24.50 -14.96 -8.44
N PRO A 2 -23.20 -14.67 -8.25
CA PRO A 2 -22.51 -15.07 -7.03
C PRO A 2 -23.14 -14.37 -5.81
N PRO A 3 -23.19 -15.03 -4.65
CA PRO A 3 -23.80 -14.47 -3.44
C PRO A 3 -23.07 -13.18 -3.03
N ALA A 4 -23.80 -12.20 -2.47
CA ALA A 4 -23.24 -10.89 -2.11
C ALA A 4 -22.02 -10.98 -1.18
N GLN A 5 -21.96 -12.00 -0.32
CA GLN A 5 -20.78 -12.32 0.51
C GLN A 5 -19.53 -12.61 -0.33
N PHE A 6 -19.64 -13.38 -1.42
CA PHE A 6 -18.50 -13.71 -2.28
C PHE A 6 -17.88 -12.45 -2.90
N ARG A 7 -18.73 -11.51 -3.36
CA ARG A 7 -18.26 -10.25 -3.95
C ARG A 7 -17.55 -9.38 -2.91
N ARG A 8 -18.04 -9.33 -1.66
CA ARG A 8 -17.42 -8.56 -0.57
C ARG A 8 -16.05 -9.10 -0.18
N THR A 9 -15.92 -10.42 -0.01
CA THR A 9 -14.65 -11.08 0.33
C THR A 9 -13.59 -10.88 -0.74
N VAL A 10 -13.97 -10.98 -2.01
CA VAL A 10 -13.05 -10.76 -3.14
C VAL A 10 -12.55 -9.31 -3.17
N VAL A 11 -13.43 -8.34 -2.97
CA VAL A 11 -13.05 -6.91 -2.95
C VAL A 11 -12.06 -6.61 -1.82
N MET A 12 -12.28 -7.17 -0.62
CA MET A 12 -11.34 -7.01 0.50
C MET A 12 -10.00 -7.67 0.23
N ALA A 13 -10.02 -8.92 -0.24
CA ALA A 13 -8.80 -9.67 -0.54
C ALA A 13 -7.94 -8.92 -1.57
N ILE A 14 -8.55 -8.38 -2.62
CA ILE A 14 -7.86 -7.58 -3.64
C ILE A 14 -7.28 -6.30 -3.04
N GLY A 15 -8.07 -5.54 -2.27
CA GLY A 15 -7.62 -4.27 -1.69
C GLY A 15 -6.46 -4.45 -0.70
N VAL A 16 -6.53 -5.48 0.14
CA VAL A 16 -5.43 -5.85 1.06
C VAL A 16 -4.20 -6.32 0.30
N ALA A 17 -4.37 -7.16 -0.73
CA ALA A 17 -3.25 -7.64 -1.54
C ALA A 17 -2.52 -6.49 -2.26
N ILE A 18 -3.26 -5.52 -2.82
CA ILE A 18 -2.68 -4.33 -3.44
C ILE A 18 -1.94 -3.49 -2.39
N GLY A 19 -2.55 -3.24 -1.24
CA GLY A 19 -1.90 -2.50 -0.15
C GLY A 19 -0.61 -3.16 0.32
N ALA A 20 -0.62 -4.48 0.52
CA ALA A 20 0.56 -5.25 0.91
C ALA A 20 1.67 -5.20 -0.17
N LEU A 21 1.31 -5.32 -1.45
CA LEU A 21 2.26 -5.21 -2.55
C LEU A 21 2.94 -3.83 -2.57
N TRP A 22 2.17 -2.76 -2.41
CA TRP A 22 2.70 -1.39 -2.35
C TRP A 22 3.64 -1.19 -1.17
N ILE A 23 3.32 -1.74 0.02
CA ILE A 23 4.20 -1.69 1.19
C ILE A 23 5.49 -2.49 0.95
N ALA A 24 5.41 -3.66 0.30
CA ALA A 24 6.59 -4.45 -0.03
C ALA A 24 7.52 -3.68 -0.99
N MET A 25 6.95 -3.07 -2.03
CA MET A 25 7.69 -2.22 -2.97
C MET A 25 8.27 -0.98 -2.27
N ALA A 26 7.51 -0.33 -1.38
CA ALA A 26 7.99 0.79 -0.57
C ALA A 26 9.21 0.40 0.27
N THR A 27 9.16 -0.77 0.91
CA THR A 27 10.25 -1.31 1.72
C THR A 27 11.50 -1.52 0.88
N ALA A 28 11.36 -2.10 -0.31
CA ALA A 28 12.48 -2.29 -1.25
C ALA A 28 13.07 -0.95 -1.72
N ALA A 29 12.22 0.04 -1.99
CA ALA A 29 12.64 1.39 -2.37
C ALA A 29 13.40 2.10 -1.24
N LEU A 30 12.90 2.05 -0.01
CA LEU A 30 13.59 2.59 1.16
C LEU A 30 14.93 1.89 1.41
N TRP A 31 15.00 0.57 1.21
CA TRP A 31 16.25 -0.17 1.30
C TRP A 31 17.26 0.29 0.24
N SER A 32 16.81 0.50 -1.00
CA SER A 32 17.64 1.06 -2.08
C SER A 32 18.12 2.48 -1.76
N SER A 33 17.25 3.29 -1.15
CA SER A 33 17.56 4.64 -0.69
C SER A 33 18.71 4.64 0.33
N VAL A 34 18.60 3.81 1.38
CA VAL A 34 19.64 3.66 2.42
C VAL A 34 20.96 3.20 1.81
N ARG A 35 20.92 2.23 0.88
CA ARG A 35 22.13 1.83 0.13
C ARG A 35 22.73 2.99 -0.68
N GLY A 36 21.90 3.80 -1.34
CA GLY A 36 22.33 4.98 -2.09
C GLY A 36 23.12 5.97 -1.22
N PHE A 37 22.57 6.32 -0.06
CA PHE A 37 23.24 7.19 0.91
C PHE A 37 24.55 6.58 1.43
N SER A 38 24.55 5.28 1.74
CA SER A 38 25.77 4.59 2.20
C SER A 38 26.89 4.54 1.14
N SER A 39 26.53 4.64 -0.14
CA SER A 39 27.48 4.66 -1.27
C SER A 39 27.88 6.07 -1.71
N GLY A 40 27.53 7.10 -0.93
CA GLY A 40 27.84 8.50 -1.26
C GLY A 40 27.02 9.10 -2.41
N ARG A 41 25.98 8.40 -2.89
CA ARG A 41 25.06 8.86 -3.95
C ARG A 41 23.77 9.39 -3.33
N SER A 42 23.82 10.63 -2.86
CA SER A 42 22.72 11.30 -2.16
C SER A 42 21.52 11.59 -3.07
N ASP A 43 21.74 11.84 -4.36
CA ASP A 43 20.73 11.95 -5.41
C ASP A 43 19.93 10.65 -5.57
N TRP A 44 20.62 9.51 -5.63
CA TRP A 44 20.00 8.19 -5.68
C TRP A 44 19.22 7.87 -4.40
N GLY A 45 19.82 8.19 -3.25
CA GLY A 45 19.21 8.03 -1.93
C GLY A 45 17.91 8.81 -1.81
N LEU A 46 17.92 10.11 -2.13
CA LEU A 46 16.73 10.96 -2.08
C LEU A 46 15.65 10.52 -3.05
N GLY A 47 16.01 10.14 -4.28
CA GLY A 47 15.05 9.67 -5.28
C GLY A 47 14.27 8.44 -4.80
N TRP A 48 14.97 7.38 -4.41
CA TRP A 48 14.32 6.16 -3.92
C TRP A 48 13.65 6.35 -2.56
N GLY A 49 14.13 7.27 -1.73
CA GLY A 49 13.54 7.59 -0.44
C GLY A 49 12.17 8.23 -0.61
N LEU A 50 12.06 9.22 -1.50
CA LEU A 50 10.80 9.88 -1.84
C LEU A 50 9.79 8.89 -2.42
N VAL A 51 10.24 8.05 -3.36
CA VAL A 51 9.43 6.97 -3.95
C VAL A 51 8.92 6.03 -2.86
N GLY A 52 9.80 5.56 -1.98
CA GLY A 52 9.43 4.67 -0.88
C GLY A 52 8.36 5.26 0.03
N ILE A 53 8.49 6.54 0.42
CA ILE A 53 7.51 7.23 1.26
C ILE A 53 6.15 7.35 0.54
N LEU A 54 6.15 7.72 -0.74
CA LEU A 54 4.93 7.84 -1.53
C LEU A 54 4.22 6.48 -1.66
N LEU A 55 4.96 5.40 -1.90
CA LEU A 55 4.37 4.06 -1.96
C LEU A 55 3.82 3.61 -0.62
N LEU A 56 4.48 3.95 0.49
CA LEU A 56 3.97 3.67 1.84
C LEU A 56 2.66 4.41 2.10
N ALA A 57 2.59 5.69 1.74
CA ALA A 57 1.38 6.49 1.88
C ALA A 57 0.22 5.92 1.05
N ALA A 58 0.49 5.55 -0.20
CA ALA A 58 -0.51 4.96 -1.08
C ALA A 58 -0.95 3.55 -0.65
N GLY A 59 -0.02 2.69 -0.22
CA GLY A 59 -0.33 1.37 0.35
C GLY A 59 -1.17 1.48 1.63
N GLY A 60 -0.82 2.42 2.51
CA GLY A 60 -1.61 2.75 3.70
C GLY A 60 -3.01 3.26 3.35
N ALA A 61 -3.12 4.18 2.39
CA ALA A 61 -4.41 4.69 1.92
C ALA A 61 -5.30 3.59 1.31
N ALA A 62 -4.70 2.62 0.60
CA ALA A 62 -5.43 1.47 0.07
C ALA A 62 -6.02 0.60 1.19
N ILE A 63 -5.22 0.28 2.22
CA ILE A 63 -5.69 -0.52 3.36
C ILE A 63 -6.77 0.22 4.15
N VAL A 64 -6.52 1.49 4.47
CA VAL A 64 -7.49 2.34 5.19
C VAL A 64 -8.77 2.53 4.38
N GLY A 65 -8.67 2.69 3.06
CA GLY A 65 -9.81 2.84 2.17
C GLY A 65 -10.71 1.59 2.15
N VAL A 66 -10.10 0.39 2.12
CA VAL A 66 -10.85 -0.88 2.20
C VAL A 66 -11.55 -1.01 3.55
N TRP A 67 -10.86 -0.70 4.65
CA TRP A 67 -11.42 -0.76 6.00
C TRP A 67 -12.56 0.24 6.19
N TRP A 68 -12.38 1.47 5.70
CA TRP A 68 -13.41 2.50 5.72
C TRP A 68 -14.63 2.10 4.89
N HIS A 69 -14.42 1.53 3.70
CA HIS A 69 -15.50 1.07 2.84
C HIS A 69 -16.34 -0.01 3.54
N GLU A 70 -15.68 -0.93 4.25
CA GLU A 70 -16.35 -1.95 5.04
C GLU A 70 -17.17 -1.36 6.20
N TYR A 71 -16.58 -0.44 6.96
CA TYR A 71 -17.23 0.23 8.10
C TYR A 71 -18.45 1.06 7.69
N ARG A 72 -18.39 1.72 6.53
CA ARG A 72 -19.52 2.49 5.99
C ARG A 72 -20.67 1.57 5.57
N LEU A 73 -20.36 0.48 4.88
CA LEU A 73 -21.35 -0.53 4.48
C LEU A 73 -22.05 -1.18 5.69
N SER A 74 -21.36 -1.32 6.82
CA SER A 74 -21.94 -1.84 8.07
C SER A 74 -22.79 -0.83 8.85
N ARG A 75 -22.77 0.47 8.50
CA ARG A 75 -23.59 1.51 9.15
C ARG A 75 -24.91 1.82 8.45
N ASP A 76 -25.04 1.45 7.18
CA ASP A 76 -26.25 1.69 6.37
C ASP A 76 -27.27 0.54 6.44
N HIS A 77 -27.04 -0.45 7.33
CA HIS A 77 -27.93 -1.58 7.64
C HIS A 77 -28.34 -1.55 9.11
#